data_AF-A0A1J3EN80-F1
#
_entry.id   AF-A0A1J3EN80-F1
#
_cell.length_a   1.000
_cell.length_b   1.000
_cell.length_c   1.000
_cell.angle_alpha   90.00
_cell.angle_beta   90.00
_cell.angle_gamma   90.00
#
_symmetry.space_group_name_H-M   'P 1'
#
loop_
_entity.id
_entity.type
_entity.pdbx_description
1 polymer ?
#
loop_
_entity_poly.entity_id
_entity_poly.type
_entity_poly.pdbx_seq_one_letter_code
_entity_poly.pdbx_strand_id
1 'polypeptide(L)'
;NLSTGDMHFSQGDGEISFCGAIEMSGFLELKCEIIRNGMQEYLTPMGPTTLHVNPIFEIGPVEPRFSEWLVFEGISVDERGRQHYLDATVAYKRAVLNAIDYLFKFGYSKEQAYLLLSCCPCEGRISGIVDSPNAVATLAIPTAIFDQDIRPKTRMVPVGPKVVRKPDVLKSTHDGKLPITMNPSCST
;
A
#
# COMPACT_ATOMS: atom_id res chain seq x y z
N ASN A 1 10.84 -26.18 2.87
CA ASN A 1 11.78 -25.05 3.00
C ASN A 1 10.98 -23.77 3.09
N LEU A 2 11.28 -22.92 4.08
CA LEU A 2 10.67 -21.61 4.27
C LEU A 2 11.74 -20.54 3.97
N SER A 3 11.38 -19.53 3.18
CA SER A 3 12.23 -18.39 2.83
C SER A 3 11.44 -17.09 3.03
N THR A 4 12.12 -16.00 3.36
CA THR A 4 11.52 -14.67 3.59
C THR A 4 12.50 -13.56 3.20
N GLY A 5 11.97 -12.38 2.88
CA GLY A 5 12.66 -11.18 2.39
C GLY A 5 11.67 -10.04 2.20
N ASP A 6 12.01 -9.03 1.41
CA ASP A 6 11.09 -7.97 0.97
C ASP A 6 10.45 -7.21 2.15
N MET A 7 11.30 -6.67 3.03
CA MET A 7 10.84 -5.99 4.24
C MET A 7 10.46 -4.55 3.94
N HIS A 8 9.20 -4.23 4.21
CA HIS A 8 8.63 -2.90 4.07
C HIS A 8 8.45 -2.25 5.45
N PHE A 9 9.02 -1.07 5.64
CA PHE A 9 8.75 -0.27 6.84
C PHE A 9 7.32 0.28 6.85
N SER A 10 6.79 0.63 5.67
CA SER A 10 5.41 1.05 5.46
C SER A 10 5.04 0.86 3.99
N GLN A 11 3.78 0.52 3.71
CA GLN A 11 3.25 0.33 2.35
C GLN A 11 1.79 0.77 2.33
N GLY A 12 1.38 1.39 1.22
CA GLY A 12 -0.03 1.65 0.91
C GLY A 12 -0.62 0.53 0.06
N ASP A 13 -1.92 0.26 0.24
CA ASP A 13 -2.59 -0.83 -0.49
C ASP A 13 -2.41 -0.73 -2.01
N GLY A 14 -1.98 -1.84 -2.60
CA GLY A 14 -1.74 -1.98 -4.04
C GLY A 14 -0.34 -1.58 -4.51
N GLU A 15 0.52 -1.05 -3.64
CA GLU A 15 1.93 -0.72 -3.94
C GLU A 15 2.09 -0.03 -5.30
N ILE A 16 1.33 1.05 -5.48
CA ILE A 16 1.03 1.62 -6.80
C ILE A 16 2.26 2.14 -7.57
N SER A 17 3.40 2.35 -6.91
CA SER A 17 4.66 2.75 -7.56
C SER A 17 5.55 1.60 -8.02
N PHE A 18 5.16 0.35 -7.78
CA PHE A 18 5.89 -0.90 -8.09
C PHE A 18 7.25 -1.03 -7.40
N CYS A 19 8.15 -0.07 -7.56
CA CYS A 19 9.23 0.17 -6.61
C CYS A 19 8.68 1.03 -5.47
N GLY A 20 7.71 0.49 -4.74
CA GLY A 20 6.94 1.19 -3.72
C GLY A 20 7.36 0.81 -2.32
N ALA A 21 6.42 0.99 -1.39
CA ALA A 21 6.67 0.89 0.03
C ALA A 21 7.85 1.76 0.50
N ILE A 22 8.27 1.57 1.74
CA ILE A 22 9.56 2.04 2.24
C ILE A 22 10.42 0.79 2.41
N GLU A 23 11.15 0.47 1.35
CA GLU A 23 12.04 -0.69 1.28
C GLU A 23 13.17 -0.60 2.29
N MET A 24 13.42 -1.70 3.01
CA MET A 24 14.52 -1.74 3.96
C MET A 24 15.14 -3.13 4.13
N SER A 25 16.42 -3.15 4.53
CA SER A 25 17.00 -4.32 5.17
C SER A 25 16.59 -4.39 6.64
N GLY A 26 16.59 -5.59 7.21
CA GLY A 26 16.14 -5.81 8.58
C GLY A 26 16.38 -7.25 9.03
N PHE A 27 15.68 -7.66 10.08
CA PHE A 27 15.69 -9.03 10.58
C PHE A 27 14.29 -9.43 11.05
N LEU A 28 14.01 -10.73 11.03
CA LEU A 28 12.77 -11.31 11.50
C LEU A 28 13.07 -12.32 12.61
N GLU A 29 12.28 -12.28 13.68
CA GLU A 29 12.25 -13.32 14.70
C GLU A 29 10.99 -14.15 14.49
N LEU A 30 11.15 -15.44 14.16
CA LEU A 30 10.05 -16.32 13.73
C LEU A 30 9.96 -17.55 14.62
N LYS A 31 8.73 -17.91 15.00
CA LYS A 31 8.39 -19.23 15.54
C LYS A 31 7.68 -20.03 14.45
N CYS A 32 8.20 -21.21 14.12
CA CYS A 32 7.61 -22.09 13.11
C CYS A 32 7.07 -23.36 13.76
N GLU A 33 5.82 -23.71 13.46
CA GLU A 33 5.17 -24.95 13.90
C GLU A 33 4.54 -25.65 12.69
N ILE A 34 4.35 -26.97 12.78
CA ILE A 34 3.78 -27.77 11.70
C ILE A 34 2.43 -28.34 12.16
N ILE A 35 1.38 -27.98 11.44
CA ILE A 35 0.06 -28.63 11.55
C ILE A 35 0.04 -29.77 10.55
N ARG A 36 0.24 -31.00 11.03
CA ARG A 36 0.16 -32.19 10.16
C ARG A 36 -1.26 -32.30 9.61
N ASN A 37 -1.37 -32.54 8.31
CA ASN A 37 -2.63 -32.58 7.55
C ASN A 37 -3.44 -31.26 7.55
N GLY A 38 -2.86 -30.13 7.99
CA GLY A 38 -3.61 -28.87 8.13
C GLY A 38 -4.27 -28.36 6.85
N MET A 39 -3.64 -28.57 5.68
CA MET A 39 -4.27 -28.22 4.40
C MET A 39 -5.57 -29.00 4.15
N GLN A 40 -5.59 -30.30 4.47
CA GLN A 40 -6.77 -31.15 4.28
C GLN A 40 -7.89 -30.80 5.26
N GLU A 41 -7.54 -30.49 6.51
CA GLU A 41 -8.50 -30.19 7.57
C GLU A 41 -9.13 -28.79 7.44
N TYR A 42 -8.35 -27.80 6.96
CA TYR A 42 -8.76 -26.38 7.03
C TYR A 42 -8.87 -25.66 5.67
N LEU A 43 -8.26 -26.16 4.59
CA LEU A 43 -8.21 -25.47 3.31
C LEU A 43 -8.94 -26.26 2.21
N THR A 44 -10.19 -25.88 1.95
CA THR A 44 -10.96 -26.45 0.82
C THR A 44 -10.36 -25.99 -0.51
N PRO A 45 -9.93 -26.91 -1.39
CA PRO A 45 -9.39 -26.54 -2.69
C PRO A 45 -10.45 -25.91 -3.60
N MET A 46 -10.16 -24.73 -4.14
CA MET A 46 -11.02 -23.97 -5.05
C MET A 46 -10.49 -24.06 -6.49
N GLY A 47 -10.32 -25.29 -6.99
CA GLY A 47 -9.79 -25.55 -8.34
C GLY A 47 -9.53 -27.04 -8.61
N PRO A 48 -8.90 -27.38 -9.75
CA PRO A 48 -8.77 -28.76 -10.22
C PRO A 48 -7.82 -29.65 -9.40
N THR A 49 -7.03 -29.09 -8.48
CA THR A 49 -6.08 -29.86 -7.67
C THR A 49 -6.13 -29.48 -6.20
N THR A 50 -5.62 -30.36 -5.34
CA THR A 50 -5.52 -30.16 -3.88
C THR A 50 -4.62 -28.98 -3.48
N LEU A 51 -3.84 -28.44 -4.43
CA LEU A 51 -2.98 -27.27 -4.22
C LEU A 51 -3.66 -25.94 -4.60
N HIS A 52 -4.93 -25.96 -5.05
CA HIS A 52 -5.70 -24.74 -5.31
C HIS A 52 -6.23 -24.13 -4.02
N VAL A 53 -5.30 -23.76 -3.14
CA VAL A 53 -5.56 -23.12 -1.85
C VAL A 53 -4.61 -21.93 -1.72
N ASN A 54 -5.02 -20.91 -0.95
CA ASN A 54 -4.21 -19.73 -0.68
C ASN A 54 -3.80 -19.71 0.80
N PRO A 55 -2.67 -19.06 1.14
CA PRO A 55 -2.32 -18.81 2.54
C PRO A 55 -3.43 -18.04 3.27
N ILE A 56 -3.60 -18.34 4.55
CA ILE A 56 -4.44 -17.57 5.48
C ILE A 56 -3.56 -17.11 6.64
N PHE A 57 -3.88 -15.95 7.20
CA PHE A 57 -3.11 -15.38 8.30
C PHE A 57 -4.03 -14.60 9.24
N GLU A 58 -3.61 -14.50 10.49
CA GLU A 58 -4.19 -13.58 11.47
C GLU A 58 -3.33 -12.32 11.51
N ILE A 59 -3.98 -11.16 11.62
CA ILE A 59 -3.27 -9.89 11.77
C ILE A 59 -2.61 -9.79 13.16
N GLY A 60 -1.50 -9.05 13.23
CA GLY A 60 -0.82 -8.80 14.49
C GLY A 60 -1.66 -7.92 15.44
N PRO A 61 -1.47 -8.05 16.77
CA PRO A 61 -2.19 -7.22 17.75
C PRO A 61 -1.70 -5.76 17.79
N VAL A 62 -0.64 -5.43 17.06
CA VAL A 62 -0.02 -4.09 17.01
C VAL A 62 -0.08 -3.59 15.57
N GLU A 63 -0.86 -2.53 15.36
CA GLU A 63 -1.01 -1.85 14.07
C GLU A 63 -1.13 -0.33 14.30
N PRO A 64 -0.70 0.52 13.36
CA PRO A 64 -1.00 1.94 13.41
C PRO A 64 -2.51 2.14 13.21
N ARG A 65 -3.22 2.56 14.28
CA ARG A 65 -4.66 2.79 14.24
C ARG A 65 -4.99 4.25 13.94
N PHE A 66 -5.69 4.48 12.83
CA PHE A 66 -6.20 5.79 12.45
C PHE A 66 -7.73 5.84 12.62
N SER A 67 -8.24 6.94 13.17
CA SER A 67 -9.66 7.15 13.43
C SER A 67 -10.39 7.92 12.34
N GLU A 68 -9.68 8.73 11.56
CA GLU A 68 -10.25 9.65 10.57
C GLU A 68 -9.60 9.47 9.20
N TRP A 69 -10.44 9.22 8.20
CA TRP A 69 -10.05 8.90 6.84
C TRP A 69 -10.71 9.84 5.84
N LEU A 70 -9.97 10.24 4.80
CA LEU A 70 -10.52 10.90 3.63
C LEU A 70 -10.55 9.89 2.47
N VAL A 71 -11.74 9.61 1.95
CA VAL A 71 -11.98 8.51 0.99
C VAL A 71 -12.20 9.06 -0.42
N PHE A 72 -11.52 8.47 -1.38
CA PHE A 72 -11.62 8.78 -2.80
C PHE A 72 -12.20 7.59 -3.54
N GLU A 73 -13.16 7.82 -4.41
CA GLU A 73 -13.85 6.79 -5.19
C GLU A 73 -13.37 6.77 -6.63
N GLY A 74 -13.47 5.60 -7.23
CA GLY A 74 -13.29 5.39 -8.66
C GLY A 74 -14.21 4.28 -9.18
N ILE A 75 -14.51 4.36 -10.47
CA ILE A 75 -15.37 3.42 -11.18
C ILE A 75 -14.67 2.88 -12.43
N SER A 76 -15.23 1.84 -13.05
CA SER A 76 -14.71 1.20 -14.27
C SER A 76 -14.82 2.06 -15.55
N VAL A 77 -14.55 3.36 -15.46
CA VAL A 77 -14.47 4.31 -16.58
C VAL A 77 -13.08 4.94 -16.57
N ASP A 78 -12.33 4.77 -17.66
CA ASP A 78 -10.93 5.22 -17.72
C ASP A 78 -10.79 6.73 -17.98
N GLU A 79 -9.54 7.20 -18.02
CA GLU A 79 -9.21 8.63 -18.20
C GLU A 79 -9.64 9.19 -19.56
N ARG A 80 -9.94 8.33 -20.54
CA ARG A 80 -10.45 8.72 -21.86
C ARG A 80 -11.98 8.68 -21.93
N GLY A 81 -12.65 8.34 -20.82
CA GLY A 81 -14.09 8.19 -20.75
C GLY A 81 -14.60 6.86 -21.31
N ARG A 82 -13.72 5.88 -21.57
CA ARG A 82 -14.16 4.56 -22.05
C ARG A 82 -14.67 3.73 -20.88
N GLN A 83 -15.85 3.14 -21.07
CA GLN A 83 -16.45 2.18 -20.15
C GLN A 83 -15.74 0.81 -20.24
N HIS A 84 -15.41 0.26 -19.08
CA HIS A 84 -14.93 -1.12 -18.89
C HIS A 84 -15.97 -1.92 -18.09
N TYR A 85 -15.97 -3.24 -18.21
CA TYR A 85 -16.98 -4.08 -17.56
C TYR A 85 -16.46 -4.66 -16.24
N LEU A 86 -17.02 -4.19 -15.12
CA LEU A 86 -16.68 -4.64 -13.75
C LEU A 86 -15.17 -4.68 -13.47
N ASP A 87 -14.43 -3.73 -14.04
CA ASP A 87 -12.97 -3.64 -13.92
C ASP A 87 -12.60 -2.89 -12.64
N ALA A 88 -12.24 -3.64 -11.60
CA ALA A 88 -11.79 -3.11 -10.31
C ALA A 88 -10.40 -2.45 -10.38
N THR A 89 -9.56 -2.84 -11.34
CA THR A 89 -8.23 -2.25 -11.55
C THR A 89 -8.37 -0.82 -12.08
N VAL A 90 -9.22 -0.64 -13.10
CA VAL A 90 -9.56 0.69 -13.61
C VAL A 90 -10.21 1.51 -12.51
N ALA A 91 -11.18 0.95 -11.77
CA ALA A 91 -11.83 1.64 -10.66
C ALA A 91 -10.81 2.11 -9.60
N TYR A 92 -9.87 1.25 -9.20
CA TYR A 92 -8.86 1.61 -8.20
C TYR A 92 -7.89 2.67 -8.72
N LYS A 93 -7.44 2.56 -9.98
CA LYS A 93 -6.64 3.59 -10.65
C LYS A 93 -7.34 4.96 -10.63
N ARG A 94 -8.66 4.99 -10.86
CA ARG A 94 -9.45 6.23 -10.82
C ARG A 94 -9.50 6.83 -9.40
N ALA A 95 -9.68 6.00 -8.37
CA ALA A 95 -9.64 6.47 -6.98
C ALA A 95 -8.27 7.09 -6.64
N VAL A 96 -7.17 6.44 -7.04
CA VAL A 96 -5.80 6.93 -6.85
C VAL A 96 -5.56 8.25 -7.59
N LEU A 97 -5.96 8.37 -8.86
CA LEU A 97 -5.80 9.61 -9.62
C LEU A 97 -6.62 10.77 -9.02
N ASN A 98 -7.82 10.48 -8.53
CA ASN A 98 -8.65 11.47 -7.83
C ASN A 98 -7.98 11.96 -6.54
N ALA A 99 -7.35 11.06 -5.78
CA ALA A 99 -6.57 11.41 -4.59
C ALA A 99 -5.35 12.28 -4.92
N ILE A 100 -4.58 11.92 -5.96
CA ILE A 100 -3.40 12.68 -6.42
C ILE A 100 -3.81 14.10 -6.82
N ASP A 101 -4.84 14.24 -7.66
CA ASP A 101 -5.32 15.55 -8.11
C ASP A 101 -5.91 16.38 -6.96
N TYR A 102 -6.48 15.73 -5.93
CA TYR A 102 -6.93 16.41 -4.73
C TYR A 102 -5.76 16.95 -3.91
N LEU A 103 -4.78 16.11 -3.58
CA LEU A 103 -3.59 16.51 -2.83
C LEU A 103 -2.75 17.56 -3.56
N PHE A 104 -2.75 17.55 -4.90
CA PHE A 104 -2.12 18.61 -5.71
C PHE A 104 -2.68 20.01 -5.41
N LYS A 105 -3.99 20.13 -5.10
CA LYS A 105 -4.60 21.42 -4.71
C LYS A 105 -4.08 21.92 -3.37
N PHE A 106 -3.61 21.02 -2.50
CA PHE A 106 -2.95 21.33 -1.22
C PHE A 106 -1.43 21.50 -1.40
N GLY A 107 -0.96 21.72 -2.63
CA GLY A 107 0.41 22.11 -2.98
C GLY A 107 1.46 20.99 -3.01
N TYR A 108 1.04 19.73 -2.89
CA TYR A 108 1.93 18.61 -3.23
C TYR A 108 2.16 18.57 -4.74
N SER A 109 3.35 18.18 -5.18
CA SER A 109 3.51 17.76 -6.58
C SER A 109 2.77 16.43 -6.80
N LYS A 110 2.40 16.12 -8.05
CA LYS A 110 1.72 14.85 -8.34
C LYS A 110 2.62 13.65 -8.04
N GLU A 111 3.92 13.80 -8.25
CA GLU A 111 4.95 12.81 -7.96
C GLU A 111 5.10 12.60 -6.45
N GLN A 112 5.08 13.67 -5.65
CA GLN A 112 5.07 13.57 -4.19
C GLN A 112 3.83 12.84 -3.68
N ALA A 113 2.65 13.19 -4.21
CA ALA A 113 1.41 12.51 -3.86
C ALA A 113 1.44 11.03 -4.28
N TYR A 114 1.92 10.72 -5.49
CA TYR A 114 2.04 9.35 -5.98
C TYR A 114 2.93 8.47 -5.09
N LEU A 115 4.13 8.95 -4.76
CA LEU A 115 5.04 8.24 -3.84
C LEU A 115 4.45 8.13 -2.44
N LEU A 116 3.84 9.20 -1.91
CA LEU A 116 3.18 9.18 -0.61
C LEU A 116 2.12 8.08 -0.55
N LEU A 117 1.25 7.98 -1.55
CA LEU A 117 0.17 6.99 -1.60
C LEU A 117 0.68 5.56 -1.75
N SER A 118 1.88 5.35 -2.28
CA SER A 118 2.48 4.00 -2.33
C SER A 118 3.11 3.56 -1.01
N CYS A 119 3.42 4.50 -0.11
CA CYS A 119 4.18 4.25 1.10
C CYS A 119 3.36 4.45 2.38
N CYS A 120 2.40 5.38 2.39
CA CYS A 120 1.58 5.66 3.55
C CYS A 120 0.55 4.54 3.76
N PRO A 121 0.09 4.28 5.00
CA PRO A 121 -0.89 3.24 5.30
C PRO A 121 -2.31 3.63 4.84
N CYS A 122 -2.48 3.87 3.54
CA CYS A 122 -3.76 4.08 2.90
C CYS A 122 -4.45 2.74 2.62
N GLU A 123 -5.78 2.73 2.76
CA GLU A 123 -6.59 1.52 2.60
C GLU A 123 -7.30 1.52 1.25
N GLY A 124 -7.02 0.51 0.45
CA GLY A 124 -7.67 0.24 -0.82
C GLY A 124 -8.79 -0.78 -0.62
N ARG A 125 -10.01 -0.44 -1.02
CA ARG A 125 -11.15 -1.37 -0.93
C ARG A 125 -11.80 -1.57 -2.27
N ILE A 126 -12.03 -2.83 -2.61
CA ILE A 126 -13.05 -3.20 -3.60
C ILE A 126 -14.39 -3.04 -2.88
N SER A 127 -15.08 -1.93 -3.15
CA SER A 127 -16.29 -1.54 -2.42
C SER A 127 -17.56 -2.13 -3.03
N GLY A 128 -17.58 -2.33 -4.35
CA GLY A 128 -18.69 -2.96 -5.05
C GLY A 128 -18.24 -3.58 -6.37
N ILE A 129 -18.70 -4.79 -6.68
CA ILE A 129 -18.32 -5.52 -7.91
C ILE A 129 -19.52 -6.15 -8.64
N VAL A 130 -20.73 -5.75 -8.26
CA VAL A 130 -21.96 -6.36 -8.78
C VAL A 130 -22.81 -5.38 -9.58
N ASP A 131 -22.57 -4.08 -9.43
CA ASP A 131 -23.37 -3.01 -10.03
C ASP A 131 -22.93 -2.71 -11.47
N SER A 132 -23.25 -3.66 -12.35
CA SER A 132 -22.94 -3.56 -13.78
C SER A 132 -23.42 -2.23 -14.40
N PRO A 133 -22.57 -1.55 -15.20
CA PRO A 133 -21.28 -2.03 -15.70
C PRO A 133 -20.07 -1.72 -14.79
N ASN A 134 -20.25 -1.02 -13.67
CA ASN A 134 -19.14 -0.45 -12.90
C ASN A 134 -18.81 -1.27 -11.66
N ALA A 135 -17.54 -1.66 -11.53
CA ALA A 135 -16.97 -1.89 -10.22
C ALA A 135 -16.72 -0.54 -9.54
N VAL A 136 -16.76 -0.53 -8.22
CA VAL A 136 -16.43 0.61 -7.37
C VAL A 136 -15.24 0.21 -6.49
N ALA A 137 -14.18 1.01 -6.55
CA ALA A 137 -13.05 0.89 -5.65
C ALA A 137 -12.81 2.22 -4.96
N THR A 138 -12.33 2.16 -3.72
CA THR A 138 -12.02 3.33 -2.90
C THR A 138 -10.59 3.31 -2.43
N LEU A 139 -9.99 4.48 -2.30
CA LEU A 139 -8.73 4.71 -1.60
C LEU A 139 -8.99 5.63 -0.41
N ALA A 140 -8.78 5.13 0.80
CA ALA A 140 -8.92 5.89 2.04
C ALA A 140 -7.54 6.32 2.56
N ILE A 141 -7.35 7.62 2.76
CA ILE A 141 -6.10 8.19 3.27
C ILE A 141 -6.29 8.61 4.73
N PRO A 142 -5.44 8.18 5.67
CA PRO A 142 -5.54 8.58 7.06
C PRO A 142 -5.17 10.05 7.20
N THR A 143 -6.08 10.89 7.70
CA THR A 143 -5.85 12.34 7.76
C THR A 143 -4.76 12.75 8.76
N ALA A 144 -4.50 11.91 9.77
CA ALA A 144 -3.52 12.16 10.81
C ALA A 144 -2.05 12.13 10.35
N ILE A 145 -1.76 11.67 9.12
CA ILE A 145 -0.39 11.68 8.58
C ILE A 145 0.05 13.06 8.07
N PHE A 146 -0.87 14.03 8.02
CA PHE A 146 -0.62 15.37 7.51
C PHE A 146 -0.55 16.39 8.64
N ASP A 147 0.49 17.24 8.62
CA ASP A 147 0.57 18.41 9.50
C ASP A 147 -0.46 19.50 9.15
N GLN A 148 -1.00 19.46 7.93
CA GLN A 148 -2.07 20.34 7.47
C GLN A 148 -3.40 19.60 7.37
N ASP A 149 -4.50 20.27 7.71
CA ASP A 149 -5.83 19.72 7.57
C ASP A 149 -6.25 19.67 6.09
N ILE A 150 -6.22 18.47 5.51
CA ILE A 150 -6.57 18.22 4.11
C ILE A 150 -8.07 18.04 3.86
N ARG A 151 -8.94 18.26 4.84
CA ARG A 151 -10.40 18.08 4.66
C ARG A 151 -10.99 19.25 3.85
N PRO A 152 -12.09 19.02 3.09
CA PRO A 152 -12.81 20.10 2.42
C PRO A 152 -13.26 21.18 3.41
N LYS A 153 -12.98 22.46 3.11
CA LYS A 153 -13.41 23.62 3.91
C LYS A 153 -14.08 24.66 3.02
N THR A 154 -14.90 25.51 3.64
CA THR A 154 -15.54 26.66 2.98
C THR A 154 -14.58 27.80 2.66
N ARG A 155 -13.39 27.81 3.29
CA ARG A 155 -12.33 28.81 3.08
C ARG A 155 -11.33 28.32 2.02
N MET A 156 -10.47 29.23 1.55
CA MET A 156 -9.40 28.91 0.59
C MET A 156 -8.54 27.74 1.05
N VAL A 157 -8.10 26.94 0.08
CA VAL A 157 -7.21 25.79 0.30
C VAL A 157 -5.90 26.28 0.93
N PRO A 158 -5.40 25.66 2.02
CA PRO A 158 -4.17 26.05 2.67
C PRO A 158 -2.97 26.09 1.72
N VAL A 159 -2.02 27.00 2.00
CA VAL A 159 -0.73 27.07 1.30
C VAL A 159 0.03 25.79 1.60
N GLY A 160 0.45 25.08 0.54
CA GLY A 160 0.82 23.67 0.62
C GLY A 160 2.06 23.28 1.43
N PRO A 161 2.51 22.03 1.32
CA PRO A 161 3.58 21.48 2.14
C PRO A 161 4.82 22.36 2.05
N LYS A 162 5.26 22.84 3.20
CA LYS A 162 6.56 23.50 3.31
C LYS A 162 7.61 22.39 3.33
N VAL A 163 8.51 22.38 2.36
CA VAL A 163 9.69 21.50 2.42
C VAL A 163 10.51 21.90 3.66
N VAL A 164 10.40 21.10 4.72
CA VAL A 164 11.20 21.29 5.92
C VAL A 164 12.50 20.52 5.73
N ARG A 165 13.57 21.24 5.38
CA ARG A 165 14.93 20.68 5.41
C ARG A 165 15.39 20.62 6.86
N LYS A 166 15.19 19.48 7.53
CA LYS A 166 15.87 19.18 8.79
C LYS A 166 17.28 18.68 8.44
N PRO A 167 18.37 19.37 8.83
CA PRO A 167 19.73 18.97 8.47
C PRO A 167 20.15 17.58 9.00
N ASP A 168 19.41 17.04 9.97
CA ASP A 168 19.72 15.80 10.69
C ASP A 168 18.51 14.88 10.88
N VAL A 169 17.74 14.60 9.83
CA VAL A 169 16.87 13.42 9.85
C VAL A 169 17.73 12.16 9.81
N LEU A 170 17.37 11.17 10.63
CA LEU A 170 18.03 9.86 10.86
C LEU A 170 19.05 9.47 9.77
N LYS A 171 20.28 9.97 9.91
CA LYS A 171 21.41 9.43 9.17
C LYS A 171 21.67 8.07 9.80
N SER A 172 21.55 7.01 9.00
CA SER A 172 22.12 5.74 9.40
C SER A 172 23.59 5.98 9.74
N THR A 173 24.04 5.64 10.95
CA THR A 173 25.47 5.64 11.32
C THR A 173 26.22 4.49 10.64
N HIS A 174 25.64 3.91 9.59
CA HIS A 174 26.21 2.81 8.85
C HIS A 174 27.30 3.34 7.91
N ASP A 175 28.53 3.35 8.42
CA ASP A 175 29.72 3.83 7.73
C ASP A 175 30.25 2.86 6.64
N GLY A 176 29.45 1.86 6.23
CA GLY A 176 29.85 0.86 5.22
C GLY A 176 30.99 -0.08 5.65
N LYS A 177 31.36 -0.09 6.94
CA LYS A 177 32.50 -0.86 7.48
C LYS A 177 32.12 -2.21 8.11
N LEU A 178 30.84 -2.54 8.18
CA LEU A 178 30.44 -3.87 8.67
C LEU A 178 30.73 -4.93 7.60
N PRO A 179 31.02 -6.18 8.00
CA PRO A 179 31.19 -7.28 7.05
C PRO A 179 29.96 -7.39 6.16
N ILE A 180 30.15 -7.22 4.87
CA ILE A 180 29.10 -7.44 3.87
C ILE A 180 28.91 -8.96 3.78
N THR A 181 27.68 -9.45 3.93
CA THR A 181 27.39 -10.85 3.65
C THR A 181 27.74 -11.13 2.20
N MET A 182 28.79 -11.91 1.97
CA MET A 182 29.16 -12.31 0.61
C MET A 182 28.09 -13.27 0.09
N ASN A 183 27.45 -12.89 -1.02
CA ASN A 183 26.50 -13.75 -1.70
C ASN A 183 27.22 -15.02 -2.19
N PRO A 184 26.89 -16.21 -1.68
CA PRO A 184 27.55 -17.46 -2.07
C PRO A 184 27.34 -17.82 -3.56
N SER A 185 26.36 -17.20 -4.22
CA SER A 185 26.06 -17.40 -5.65
C SER A 185 26.83 -16.47 -6.59
N CYS A 186 27.59 -15.48 -6.08
CA CYS A 186 28.45 -14.63 -6.90
C CYS A 186 29.80 -15.28 -7.24
N SER A 187 30.07 -16.48 -6.75
CA SER A 187 31.32 -17.23 -6.98
C SER A 187 31.11 -18.44 -7.88
N THR A 188 30.44 -18.25 -9.01
CA THR A 188 30.39 -19.17 -10.16
C THR A 188 30.42 -18.40 -11.46
#